data_AF-F6ELU1-F1
#
_entry.id   AF-F6ELU1-F1
#
_cell.length_a   1.000
_cell.length_b   1.000
_cell.length_c   1.000
_cell.angle_alpha   90.00
_cell.angle_beta   90.00
_cell.angle_gamma   90.00
#
_symmetry.space_group_name_H-M   'P 1'
#
loop_
_entity.id
_entity.type
_entity.pdbx_description
1 polymer ?
#
loop_
_entity_poly.entity_id
_entity_poly.type
_entity_poly.pdbx_seq_one_letter_code
_entity_poly.pdbx_strand_id
1 'polypeptide(L)'
;MARSAAALVSCAVLIAGIAACGTDTDDEPPAPGTADPTTEAAADGQAPPPIRIRAGDVDSELEPWTYCWIDRCVDGEEPEDPLNIGSPDSVTVDFAGEAAEFVANFREAGSDECGRNYETDLQENPDGTFTLEPVGLAGEYDVLLVARAPEGDAAVMFRWDTPEDGAVPEPQAALAIASEFAPLSMSFPDLTITDLRADPQQASVEITITSADGVTQTIDSDATPTGCPEGSLRFFTEETADPLEDGQPPHRYEVRLQLDDEVHEATAEWPADAIGGAQPYVNLEFTPPLPTVR
;
A
#
# COMPACT_ATOMS: atom_id res chain seq x y z
N MET A 1 -29.39 -9.82 22.74
CA MET A 1 -29.04 -9.42 21.36
C MET A 1 -27.77 -8.59 21.47
N ALA A 2 -26.61 -9.25 21.43
CA ALA A 2 -25.31 -8.59 21.43
C ALA A 2 -24.80 -8.66 19.98
N ARG A 3 -24.57 -7.49 19.37
CA ARG A 3 -23.92 -7.39 18.06
C ARG A 3 -22.42 -7.42 18.32
N SER A 4 -21.74 -8.44 17.82
CA SER A 4 -20.28 -8.46 17.73
C SER A 4 -19.85 -7.48 16.64
N ALA A 5 -18.93 -6.59 16.97
CA ALA A 5 -18.23 -5.74 16.01
C ALA A 5 -17.16 -6.58 15.31
N ALA A 6 -17.15 -6.56 13.97
CA ALA A 6 -16.08 -7.11 13.16
C ALA A 6 -14.92 -6.11 13.17
N ALA A 7 -13.72 -6.59 13.51
CA ALA A 7 -12.49 -5.83 13.37
C ALA A 7 -12.01 -5.98 11.93
N LEU A 8 -11.93 -4.86 11.20
CA LEU A 8 -11.19 -4.75 9.94
C LEU A 8 -9.70 -4.78 10.29
N VAL A 9 -9.01 -5.81 9.83
CA VAL A 9 -7.54 -5.90 9.88
C VAL A 9 -7.04 -5.39 8.55
N SER A 10 -6.64 -4.12 8.49
CA SER A 10 -5.92 -3.55 7.35
C SER A 10 -4.45 -3.95 7.49
N CYS A 11 -4.00 -4.91 6.70
CA CYS A 11 -2.58 -5.23 6.56
C CYS A 11 -2.02 -4.41 5.41
N ALA A 12 -1.31 -3.33 5.71
CA ALA A 12 -0.46 -2.65 4.74
C ALA A 12 0.66 -3.60 4.28
N VAL A 13 0.64 -4.00 3.02
CA VAL A 13 1.66 -4.86 2.42
C VAL A 13 2.72 -3.97 1.76
N LEU A 14 3.91 -3.94 2.36
CA LEU A 14 5.13 -3.40 1.76
C LEU A 14 5.62 -4.35 0.66
N ILE A 15 5.50 -3.96 -0.61
CA ILE A 15 6.16 -4.63 -1.73
C ILE A 15 7.63 -4.18 -1.73
N ALA A 16 8.53 -5.06 -1.28
CA ALA A 16 9.97 -4.83 -1.30
C ALA A 16 10.54 -5.15 -2.69
N GLY A 17 10.98 -4.13 -3.43
CA GLY A 17 11.70 -4.29 -4.70
C GLY A 17 13.09 -4.92 -4.46
N ILE A 18 13.34 -6.07 -5.08
CA ILE A 18 14.64 -6.75 -5.03
C ILE A 18 15.46 -6.33 -6.27
N ALA A 19 16.53 -5.59 -6.03
CA ALA A 19 17.52 -5.23 -7.06
C ALA A 19 18.24 -6.49 -7.59
N ALA A 20 18.10 -6.77 -8.88
CA ALA A 20 18.81 -7.85 -9.57
C ALA A 20 20.21 -7.38 -10.02
N CYS A 21 21.25 -8.02 -9.49
CA CYS A 21 22.62 -7.90 -10.00
C CYS A 21 22.77 -8.70 -11.30
N GLY A 22 23.00 -7.99 -12.41
CA GLY A 22 23.30 -8.59 -13.70
C GLY A 22 24.69 -9.24 -13.78
N THR A 23 24.79 -10.24 -14.65
CA THR A 23 26.02 -10.58 -15.36
C THR A 23 25.71 -10.86 -16.82
N ASP A 24 26.32 -10.06 -17.68
CA ASP A 24 26.32 -10.17 -19.14
C ASP A 24 26.86 -11.53 -19.62
N THR A 25 26.19 -12.08 -20.63
CA THR A 25 26.86 -12.88 -21.66
C THR A 25 26.24 -12.57 -23.02
N ASP A 26 27.11 -12.10 -23.91
CA ASP A 26 26.89 -11.93 -25.35
C ASP A 26 26.27 -13.18 -25.98
N ASP A 27 25.17 -13.02 -26.73
CA ASP A 27 24.87 -13.91 -27.85
C ASP A 27 23.98 -13.25 -28.93
N GLU A 28 24.22 -13.74 -30.14
CA GLU A 28 23.90 -13.27 -31.49
C GLU A 28 22.41 -12.92 -31.79
N PRO A 29 22.09 -11.90 -32.63
CA PRO A 29 20.71 -11.49 -32.89
C PRO A 29 19.99 -12.42 -33.88
N PRO A 30 18.82 -13.00 -33.53
CA PRO A 30 17.99 -13.69 -34.51
C PRO A 30 17.17 -12.69 -35.34
N ALA A 31 16.88 -13.09 -36.58
CA ALA A 31 16.07 -12.35 -37.55
C ALA A 31 14.62 -12.12 -37.05
N PRO A 32 13.91 -11.09 -37.57
CA PRO A 32 12.58 -10.73 -37.09
C PRO A 32 11.56 -11.81 -37.46
N GLY A 33 11.17 -12.60 -36.46
CA GLY A 33 10.01 -13.48 -36.51
C GLY A 33 8.80 -12.73 -35.97
N THR A 34 7.71 -12.73 -36.73
CA THR A 34 6.38 -12.30 -36.27
C THR A 34 5.99 -13.19 -35.09
N ALA A 35 5.94 -12.65 -33.88
CA ALA A 35 5.45 -13.37 -32.72
C ALA A 35 3.91 -13.37 -32.74
N ASP A 36 3.32 -14.54 -32.98
CA ASP A 36 1.94 -14.84 -32.60
C ASP A 36 1.87 -14.96 -31.07
N PRO A 37 0.81 -14.47 -30.41
CA PRO A 37 0.63 -14.71 -28.98
C PRO A 37 0.35 -16.20 -28.77
N THR A 38 1.34 -16.93 -28.25
CA THR A 38 1.17 -18.33 -27.89
C THR A 38 0.23 -18.45 -26.70
N THR A 39 -1.02 -18.79 -27.00
CA THR A 39 -2.03 -19.32 -26.08
C THR A 39 -1.61 -20.71 -25.59
N GLU A 40 -0.59 -20.79 -24.74
CA GLU A 40 -0.30 -21.98 -23.91
C GLU A 40 -0.65 -21.68 -22.45
N ALA A 41 -1.88 -21.19 -22.22
CA ALA A 41 -2.43 -20.97 -20.90
C ALA A 41 -3.24 -22.20 -20.43
N ALA A 42 -2.98 -22.64 -19.19
CA ALA A 42 -3.89 -23.38 -18.31
C ALA A 42 -4.23 -24.88 -18.56
N ALA A 43 -3.54 -25.62 -19.42
CA ALA A 43 -3.91 -27.05 -19.62
C ALA A 43 -3.69 -27.95 -18.37
N ASP A 44 -2.79 -27.56 -17.47
CA ASP A 44 -2.33 -28.43 -16.37
C ASP A 44 -2.92 -28.04 -15.00
N GLY A 45 -3.77 -27.01 -14.93
CA GLY A 45 -4.34 -26.49 -13.68
C GLY A 45 -3.35 -25.79 -12.74
N GLN A 46 -2.11 -25.57 -13.20
CA GLN A 46 -1.04 -24.90 -12.45
C GLN A 46 -0.99 -23.38 -12.68
N ALA A 47 -1.90 -22.85 -13.49
CA ALA A 47 -2.10 -21.41 -13.65
C ALA A 47 -3.42 -21.01 -12.98
N PRO A 48 -3.51 -19.80 -12.43
CA PRO A 48 -4.78 -19.26 -11.96
C PRO A 48 -5.79 -19.22 -13.12
N PRO A 49 -7.09 -19.40 -12.84
CA PRO A 49 -8.10 -19.12 -13.85
C PRO A 49 -8.09 -17.63 -14.22
N PRO A 50 -8.51 -17.26 -15.43
CA PRO A 50 -8.64 -15.85 -15.79
C PRO A 50 -9.65 -15.13 -14.90
N ILE A 51 -9.40 -13.84 -14.67
CA ILE A 51 -10.30 -12.94 -13.94
C ILE A 51 -11.24 -12.30 -14.97
N ARG A 52 -12.54 -12.47 -14.80
CA ARG A 52 -13.53 -11.86 -15.69
C ARG A 52 -13.97 -10.51 -15.15
N ILE A 53 -13.89 -9.49 -15.99
CA ILE A 53 -14.38 -8.15 -15.70
C ILE A 53 -15.59 -7.80 -16.56
N ARG A 54 -16.56 -7.11 -15.96
CA ARG A 54 -17.78 -6.61 -16.62
C ARG A 54 -17.98 -5.15 -16.25
N ALA A 55 -17.95 -4.25 -17.23
CA ALA A 55 -18.10 -2.81 -16.99
C ALA A 55 -18.66 -2.12 -18.25
N GLY A 56 -19.84 -1.48 -18.13
CA GLY A 56 -20.52 -0.89 -19.27
C GLY A 56 -20.79 -1.91 -20.40
N ASP A 57 -20.26 -1.64 -21.59
CA ASP A 57 -20.33 -2.53 -22.76
C ASP A 57 -19.17 -3.55 -22.83
N VAL A 58 -18.25 -3.54 -21.86
CA VAL A 58 -17.11 -4.44 -21.78
C VAL A 58 -17.44 -5.67 -20.94
N ASP A 59 -17.14 -6.85 -21.49
CA ASP A 59 -17.19 -8.15 -20.83
C ASP A 59 -15.98 -8.95 -21.34
N SER A 60 -14.99 -9.17 -20.49
CA SER A 60 -13.69 -9.71 -20.90
C SER A 60 -13.04 -10.55 -19.81
N GLU A 61 -12.28 -11.56 -20.23
CA GLU A 61 -11.46 -12.40 -19.37
C GLU A 61 -10.01 -11.91 -19.47
N LEU A 62 -9.40 -11.62 -18.32
CA LEU A 62 -8.02 -11.19 -18.20
C LEU A 62 -7.17 -12.35 -17.67
N GLU A 63 -6.16 -12.72 -18.44
CA GLU A 63 -5.16 -13.70 -18.01
C GLU A 63 -4.17 -13.05 -17.04
N PRO A 64 -3.89 -13.65 -15.88
CA PRO A 64 -2.90 -13.12 -14.95
C PRO A 64 -1.51 -13.09 -15.56
N TRP A 65 -0.85 -11.93 -15.50
CA TRP A 65 0.49 -11.74 -16.04
C TRP A 65 1.59 -12.05 -15.01
N THR A 66 1.29 -11.88 -13.72
CA THR A 66 2.12 -12.33 -12.60
C THR A 66 1.26 -13.05 -11.57
N TYR A 67 1.79 -14.12 -10.98
CA TYR A 67 1.07 -14.95 -10.01
C TYR A 67 1.99 -15.92 -9.28
N CYS A 68 1.65 -16.26 -8.04
CA CYS A 68 2.08 -17.50 -7.39
C CYS A 68 0.85 -18.36 -7.13
N TRP A 69 0.72 -19.48 -7.87
CA TRP A 69 -0.46 -20.34 -7.84
C TRP A 69 -0.08 -21.81 -7.64
N ILE A 70 -0.61 -22.42 -6.58
CA ILE A 70 -0.36 -23.78 -6.12
C ILE A 70 1.14 -24.04 -5.86
N ASP A 71 1.86 -24.53 -6.87
CA ASP A 71 3.28 -24.89 -6.79
C ASP A 71 4.14 -24.18 -7.84
N ARG A 72 3.59 -23.15 -8.50
CA ARG A 72 4.25 -22.39 -9.55
C ARG A 72 4.13 -20.89 -9.34
N CYS A 73 5.24 -20.19 -9.50
CA CYS A 73 5.25 -18.73 -9.60
C CYS A 73 5.69 -18.30 -11.01
N VAL A 74 5.03 -17.28 -11.53
CA VAL A 74 5.37 -16.56 -12.75
C VAL A 74 5.50 -15.10 -12.39
N ASP A 75 6.67 -14.55 -12.64
CA ASP A 75 6.99 -13.14 -12.45
C ASP A 75 7.04 -12.49 -13.83
N GLY A 76 5.86 -12.09 -14.32
CA GLY A 76 5.72 -11.45 -15.62
C GLY A 76 6.03 -9.95 -15.56
N GLU A 77 5.95 -9.31 -16.72
CA GLU A 77 6.06 -7.86 -16.85
C GLU A 77 4.66 -7.23 -16.90
N GLU A 78 4.50 -6.05 -16.31
CA GLU A 78 3.27 -5.26 -16.39
C GLU A 78 2.90 -5.04 -17.87
N PRO A 79 1.64 -5.28 -18.29
CA PRO A 79 1.22 -4.99 -19.65
C PRO A 79 1.43 -3.52 -20.04
N GLU A 80 2.17 -3.28 -21.14
CA GLU A 80 2.40 -1.91 -21.65
C GLU A 80 1.09 -1.21 -22.09
N ASP A 81 0.16 -1.99 -22.64
CA ASP A 81 -1.15 -1.54 -23.13
C ASP A 81 -2.28 -2.34 -22.44
N PRO A 82 -2.63 -2.01 -21.19
CA PRO A 82 -3.70 -2.70 -20.46
C PRO A 82 -5.07 -2.49 -21.15
N LEU A 83 -5.99 -3.44 -20.96
CA LEU A 83 -7.35 -3.35 -21.50
C LEU A 83 -8.03 -2.07 -20.99
N ASN A 84 -8.37 -1.15 -21.88
CA ASN A 84 -9.11 0.06 -21.52
C ASN A 84 -10.61 -0.22 -21.50
N ILE A 85 -11.24 -0.03 -20.33
CA ILE A 85 -12.67 -0.28 -20.12
C ILE A 85 -13.56 0.96 -20.28
N GLY A 86 -12.97 2.11 -20.61
CA GLY A 86 -13.64 3.40 -20.72
C GLY A 86 -13.95 4.00 -19.34
N SER A 87 -15.11 4.64 -19.22
CA SER A 87 -15.54 5.38 -18.02
C SER A 87 -16.84 4.85 -17.38
N PRO A 88 -16.95 3.54 -17.07
CA PRO A 88 -18.10 3.00 -16.35
C PRO A 88 -18.13 3.49 -14.88
N ASP A 89 -19.33 3.52 -14.28
CA ASP A 89 -19.52 3.94 -12.88
C ASP A 89 -18.95 2.91 -11.87
N SER A 90 -18.84 1.64 -12.26
CA SER A 90 -18.33 0.55 -11.44
C SER A 90 -17.87 -0.62 -12.30
N VAL A 91 -17.03 -1.49 -11.73
CA VAL A 91 -16.58 -2.74 -12.37
C VAL A 91 -17.08 -3.95 -11.57
N THR A 92 -17.72 -4.91 -12.24
CA THR A 92 -18.02 -6.21 -11.64
C THR A 92 -16.91 -7.20 -12.00
N VAL A 93 -16.38 -7.88 -11.00
CA VAL A 93 -15.32 -8.89 -11.10
C VAL A 93 -15.90 -10.26 -10.75
N ASP A 94 -15.48 -11.28 -11.50
CA ASP A 94 -15.86 -12.67 -11.31
C ASP A 94 -14.63 -13.57 -11.50
N PHE A 95 -14.51 -14.61 -10.68
CA PHE A 95 -13.33 -15.48 -10.65
C PHE A 95 -13.71 -16.89 -10.23
N ALA A 96 -13.20 -17.87 -10.98
CA ALA A 96 -13.56 -19.27 -10.80
C ALA A 96 -12.88 -19.96 -9.60
N GLY A 97 -12.11 -19.23 -8.78
CA GLY A 97 -11.50 -19.72 -7.55
C GLY A 97 -12.46 -19.62 -6.36
N GLU A 98 -12.46 -20.64 -5.49
CA GLU A 98 -13.27 -20.62 -4.27
C GLU A 98 -12.67 -19.67 -3.24
N ALA A 99 -13.53 -18.93 -2.51
CA ALA A 99 -13.13 -18.07 -1.39
C ALA A 99 -12.03 -17.04 -1.73
N ALA A 100 -12.10 -16.47 -2.93
CA ALA A 100 -11.19 -15.41 -3.33
C ALA A 100 -11.53 -14.09 -2.63
N GLU A 101 -10.50 -13.34 -2.24
CA GLU A 101 -10.56 -11.94 -1.86
C GLU A 101 -9.88 -11.10 -2.93
N PHE A 102 -10.30 -9.86 -3.12
CA PHE A 102 -9.74 -8.97 -4.12
C PHE A 102 -9.30 -7.65 -3.52
N VAL A 103 -8.10 -7.23 -3.89
CA VAL A 103 -7.55 -5.90 -3.63
C VAL A 103 -7.28 -5.23 -4.96
N ALA A 104 -7.72 -3.98 -5.12
CA ALA A 104 -7.41 -3.14 -6.25
C ALA A 104 -6.48 -1.99 -5.84
N ASN A 105 -5.43 -1.75 -6.62
CA ASN A 105 -4.54 -0.61 -6.50
C ASN A 105 -4.67 0.26 -7.75
N PHE A 106 -5.02 1.53 -7.57
CA PHE A 106 -5.22 2.51 -8.62
C PHE A 106 -3.99 3.39 -8.69
N ARG A 107 -3.24 3.30 -9.80
CA ARG A 107 -2.13 4.19 -10.10
C ARG A 107 -2.53 5.10 -11.27
N GLU A 108 -2.31 6.41 -11.14
CA GLU A 108 -2.65 7.33 -12.24
C GLU A 108 -1.93 6.91 -13.54
N ALA A 109 -2.68 6.81 -14.64
CA ALA A 109 -2.15 6.33 -15.91
C ALA A 109 -1.02 7.25 -16.39
N GLY A 110 0.14 6.66 -16.71
CA GLY A 110 1.32 7.39 -17.16
C GLY A 110 2.10 8.13 -16.04
N SER A 111 1.72 7.95 -14.77
CA SER A 111 2.57 8.32 -13.64
C SER A 111 3.76 7.36 -13.54
N ASP A 112 4.84 7.81 -12.91
CA ASP A 112 5.96 6.93 -12.56
C ASP A 112 5.63 6.09 -11.33
N GLU A 113 6.58 5.28 -10.87
CA GLU A 113 6.42 4.44 -9.67
C GLU A 113 6.14 5.24 -8.37
N CYS A 114 6.35 6.57 -8.40
CA CYS A 114 6.05 7.49 -7.31
C CYS A 114 4.68 8.14 -7.40
N GLY A 115 3.91 7.88 -8.46
CA GLY A 115 2.53 8.33 -8.56
C GLY A 115 1.73 7.97 -7.31
N ARG A 116 0.81 8.85 -6.92
CA ARG A 116 -0.16 8.53 -5.87
C ARG A 116 -0.91 7.26 -6.24
N ASN A 117 -1.06 6.39 -5.25
CA ASN A 117 -1.85 5.18 -5.38
C ASN A 117 -3.03 5.18 -4.41
N TYR A 118 -4.11 4.54 -4.81
CA TYR A 118 -5.27 4.30 -3.96
C TYR A 118 -5.52 2.80 -3.89
N GLU A 119 -5.59 2.25 -2.68
CA GLU A 119 -5.89 0.84 -2.47
C GLU A 119 -7.30 0.67 -1.91
N THR A 120 -8.02 -0.35 -2.39
CA THR A 120 -9.33 -0.70 -1.86
C THR A 120 -9.63 -2.19 -2.02
N ASP A 121 -10.36 -2.74 -1.05
CA ASP A 121 -10.93 -4.07 -1.14
C ASP A 121 -12.21 -4.03 -1.98
N LEU A 122 -12.44 -5.06 -2.78
CA LEU A 122 -13.71 -5.17 -3.51
C LEU A 122 -14.81 -5.72 -2.60
N GLN A 123 -16.03 -5.24 -2.82
CA GLN A 123 -17.20 -5.73 -2.08
C GLN A 123 -17.75 -7.02 -2.70
N GLU A 124 -17.76 -8.12 -1.93
CA GLU A 124 -18.45 -9.35 -2.33
C GLU A 124 -19.97 -9.16 -2.36
N ASN A 125 -20.58 -9.56 -3.48
CA ASN A 125 -22.01 -9.54 -3.71
C ASN A 125 -22.65 -10.88 -3.29
N PRO A 126 -23.97 -10.93 -3.02
CA PRO A 126 -24.66 -12.17 -2.65
C PRO A 126 -24.63 -13.31 -3.68
N ASP A 127 -24.29 -13.00 -4.94
CA ASP A 127 -24.15 -13.96 -6.02
C ASP A 127 -22.72 -14.49 -6.21
N GLY A 128 -21.77 -14.07 -5.35
CA GLY A 128 -20.36 -14.47 -5.37
C GLY A 128 -19.49 -13.65 -6.33
N THR A 129 -20.06 -12.63 -6.99
CA THR A 129 -19.28 -11.65 -7.75
C THR A 129 -18.74 -10.55 -6.83
N PHE A 130 -17.82 -9.73 -7.31
CA PHE A 130 -17.25 -8.62 -6.57
C PHE A 130 -17.51 -7.29 -7.29
N THR A 131 -17.78 -6.24 -6.54
CA THR A 131 -17.94 -4.88 -7.06
C THR A 131 -16.73 -4.05 -6.69
N LEU A 132 -16.12 -3.42 -7.70
CA LEU A 132 -15.12 -2.39 -7.54
C LEU A 132 -15.76 -1.04 -7.86
N GLU A 133 -15.76 -0.14 -6.88
CA GLU A 133 -16.18 1.25 -7.02
C GLU A 133 -14.95 2.15 -7.27
N PRO A 134 -15.12 3.33 -7.88
CA PRO A 134 -14.04 4.31 -7.98
C PRO A 134 -13.48 4.69 -6.61
N VAL A 135 -12.16 4.85 -6.54
CA VAL A 135 -11.45 5.41 -5.38
C VAL A 135 -10.45 6.45 -5.85
N GLY A 136 -10.11 7.38 -4.96
CA GLY A 136 -9.28 8.52 -5.32
C GLY A 136 -10.04 9.61 -6.08
N LEU A 137 -9.29 10.47 -6.76
CA LEU A 137 -9.87 11.54 -7.57
C LEU A 137 -10.42 11.00 -8.90
N ALA A 138 -11.24 11.79 -9.58
CA ALA A 138 -11.62 11.52 -10.96
C ALA A 138 -10.37 11.59 -11.86
N GLY A 139 -10.16 10.57 -12.70
CA GLY A 139 -8.98 10.50 -13.56
C GLY A 139 -8.84 9.17 -14.28
N GLU A 140 -7.79 9.05 -15.10
CA GLU A 140 -7.46 7.79 -15.76
C GLU A 140 -6.44 7.02 -14.91
N TYR A 141 -6.74 5.75 -14.63
CA TYR A 141 -5.95 4.88 -13.77
C TYR A 141 -5.59 3.57 -14.46
N ASP A 142 -4.35 3.12 -14.23
CA ASP A 142 -3.97 1.73 -14.38
C ASP A 142 -4.30 1.01 -13.07
N VAL A 143 -5.28 0.10 -13.14
CA VAL A 143 -5.80 -0.62 -11.97
C VAL A 143 -5.16 -2.00 -11.93
N LEU A 144 -4.29 -2.22 -10.94
CA LEU A 144 -3.78 -3.53 -10.57
C LEU A 144 -4.82 -4.22 -9.69
N LEU A 145 -5.39 -5.31 -10.19
CA LEU A 145 -6.35 -6.13 -9.46
C LEU A 145 -5.69 -7.45 -9.05
N VAL A 146 -5.60 -7.70 -7.75
CA VAL A 146 -4.99 -8.90 -7.18
C VAL A 146 -6.08 -9.79 -6.59
N ALA A 147 -6.23 -10.99 -7.12
CA ALA A 147 -6.99 -12.07 -6.51
C ALA A 147 -6.12 -12.80 -5.49
N ARG A 148 -6.66 -13.06 -4.30
CA ARG A 148 -6.04 -13.89 -3.26
C ARG A 148 -6.96 -15.04 -2.92
N ALA A 149 -6.48 -16.26 -3.07
CA ALA A 149 -7.23 -17.49 -2.81
C ALA A 149 -6.37 -18.50 -2.02
N PRO A 150 -6.94 -19.59 -1.49
CA PRO A 150 -6.16 -20.65 -0.83
C PRO A 150 -5.07 -21.26 -1.72
N GLU A 151 -5.28 -21.27 -3.03
CA GLU A 151 -4.32 -21.73 -4.03
C GLU A 151 -3.16 -20.76 -4.22
N GLY A 152 -3.33 -19.46 -3.93
CA GLY A 152 -2.30 -18.44 -4.09
C GLY A 152 -2.84 -17.09 -4.55
N ASP A 153 -1.99 -16.31 -5.19
CA ASP A 153 -2.29 -14.97 -5.67
C ASP A 153 -2.14 -14.86 -7.19
N ALA A 154 -2.95 -13.99 -7.80
CA ALA A 154 -2.91 -13.73 -9.23
C ALA A 154 -3.25 -12.26 -9.51
N ALA A 155 -2.47 -11.63 -10.39
CA ALA A 155 -2.64 -10.21 -10.70
C ALA A 155 -2.97 -9.99 -12.18
N VAL A 156 -3.95 -9.11 -12.41
CA VAL A 156 -4.31 -8.60 -13.73
C VAL A 156 -4.27 -7.07 -13.71
N MET A 157 -4.20 -6.46 -14.89
CA MET A 157 -4.23 -5.01 -15.04
C MET A 157 -5.24 -4.60 -16.11
N PHE A 158 -5.95 -3.52 -15.86
CA PHE A 158 -6.81 -2.84 -16.85
C PHE A 158 -6.76 -1.33 -16.62
N ARG A 159 -7.12 -0.55 -17.65
CA ARG A 159 -7.19 0.90 -17.59
C ARG A 159 -8.63 1.38 -17.45
N TRP A 160 -8.88 2.26 -16.49
CA TRP A 160 -10.20 2.79 -16.16
C TRP A 160 -10.16 4.30 -15.99
N ASP A 161 -11.02 5.01 -16.70
CA ASP A 161 -11.28 6.45 -16.52
C ASP A 161 -12.42 6.64 -15.50
N THR A 162 -12.11 7.02 -14.27
CA THR A 162 -13.13 7.25 -13.23
C THR A 162 -13.77 8.62 -13.42
N PRO A 163 -15.10 8.69 -13.71
CA PRO A 163 -15.73 9.95 -14.11
C PRO A 163 -15.98 10.93 -12.95
N GLU A 164 -15.95 10.44 -11.71
CA GLU A 164 -16.24 11.19 -10.49
C GLU A 164 -15.24 10.80 -9.39
N ASP A 165 -15.01 11.71 -8.44
CA ASP A 165 -14.18 11.43 -7.28
C ASP A 165 -14.81 10.28 -6.46
N GLY A 166 -14.00 9.29 -6.14
CA GLY A 166 -14.35 8.16 -5.29
C GLY A 166 -14.04 8.40 -3.81
N ALA A 167 -14.01 7.32 -3.03
CA ALA A 167 -13.52 7.39 -1.67
C ALA A 167 -12.01 7.70 -1.68
N VAL A 168 -11.61 8.74 -0.95
CA VAL A 168 -10.20 9.11 -0.76
C VAL A 168 -9.80 8.72 0.67
N PRO A 169 -8.71 7.96 0.87
CA PRO A 169 -8.17 7.68 2.19
C PRO A 169 -7.87 8.97 2.97
N GLU A 170 -8.18 8.98 4.27
CA GLU A 170 -7.69 10.04 5.15
C GLU A 170 -6.18 9.84 5.40
N PRO A 171 -5.40 10.93 5.56
CA PRO A 171 -3.98 10.82 5.91
C PRO A 171 -3.76 9.96 7.15
N GLN A 172 -2.82 9.04 7.08
CA GLN A 172 -2.47 8.14 8.17
C GLN A 172 -1.06 8.44 8.67
N ALA A 173 -0.82 8.25 9.96
CA ALA A 173 0.50 8.39 10.55
C ALA A 173 0.75 7.31 11.58
N ALA A 174 1.90 6.65 11.46
CA ALA A 174 2.31 5.56 12.33
C ALA A 174 3.74 5.79 12.84
N LEU A 175 3.94 5.56 14.14
CA LEU A 175 5.22 5.74 14.82
C LEU A 175 5.69 4.42 15.43
N ALA A 176 6.93 4.04 15.16
CA ALA A 176 7.62 2.91 15.76
C ALA A 176 8.85 3.39 16.53
N ILE A 177 8.89 3.15 17.84
CA ILE A 177 10.07 3.42 18.68
C ILE A 177 10.31 2.27 19.67
N ALA A 178 9.43 2.10 20.66
CA ALA A 178 9.62 1.09 21.70
C ALA A 178 9.12 -0.28 21.25
N SER A 179 9.84 -1.33 21.64
CA SER A 179 9.50 -2.71 21.30
C SER A 179 9.68 -3.61 22.53
N GLU A 180 8.91 -4.69 22.62
CA GLU A 180 9.11 -5.71 23.66
C GLU A 180 10.38 -6.56 23.42
N PHE A 181 10.93 -6.50 22.21
CA PHE A 181 12.03 -7.36 21.77
C PHE A 181 13.42 -6.72 21.93
N ALA A 182 13.49 -5.41 22.12
CA ALA A 182 14.74 -4.67 22.21
C ALA A 182 14.62 -3.49 23.21
N PRO A 183 15.70 -3.14 23.94
CA PRO A 183 15.73 -1.93 24.74
C PRO A 183 15.67 -0.68 23.85
N LEU A 184 15.18 0.44 24.39
CA LEU A 184 15.07 1.71 23.67
C LEU A 184 16.41 2.16 23.07
N SER A 185 17.51 1.97 23.78
CA SER A 185 18.86 2.31 23.30
C SER A 185 19.30 1.57 22.03
N MET A 186 18.58 0.53 21.62
CA MET A 186 18.79 -0.20 20.37
C MET A 186 17.71 0.07 19.32
N SER A 187 16.71 0.90 19.64
CA SER A 187 15.63 1.24 18.73
C SER A 187 16.04 2.35 17.78
N PHE A 188 15.55 2.25 16.55
CA PHE A 188 15.58 3.34 15.57
C PHE A 188 14.14 3.85 15.44
N PRO A 189 13.87 5.11 15.83
CA PRO A 189 12.59 5.73 15.56
C PRO A 189 12.25 5.63 14.07
N ASP A 190 11.00 5.36 13.75
CA ASP A 190 10.48 5.39 12.39
C ASP A 190 9.09 6.01 12.43
N LEU A 191 8.93 7.16 11.77
CA LEU A 191 7.64 7.81 11.59
C LEU A 191 7.32 7.82 10.11
N THR A 192 6.22 7.19 9.75
CA THR A 192 5.68 7.20 8.39
C THR A 192 4.34 7.92 8.37
N ILE A 193 4.14 8.76 7.36
CA ILE A 193 2.89 9.46 7.07
C ILE A 193 2.53 9.17 5.62
N THR A 194 1.27 8.83 5.35
CA THR A 194 0.76 8.55 3.99
C THR A 194 -0.49 9.37 3.69
N ASP A 195 -0.86 9.41 2.41
CA ASP A 195 -2.12 9.98 1.92
C ASP A 195 -2.30 11.49 2.22
N LEU A 196 -1.19 12.22 2.41
CA LEU A 196 -1.23 13.68 2.49
C LEU A 196 -1.75 14.27 1.19
N ARG A 197 -2.43 15.42 1.29
CA ARG A 197 -2.97 16.16 0.14
C ARG A 197 -1.98 16.36 -1.01
N ALA A 198 -0.72 16.62 -0.66
CA ALA A 198 0.39 16.85 -1.56
C ALA A 198 1.71 16.69 -0.78
N ASP A 199 2.83 16.58 -1.49
CA ASP A 199 4.15 16.66 -0.88
C ASP A 199 4.38 18.06 -0.29
N PRO A 200 4.66 18.18 1.02
CA PRO A 200 5.01 19.46 1.60
C PRO A 200 6.37 19.94 1.08
N GLN A 201 6.55 21.26 0.99
CA GLN A 201 7.84 21.85 0.63
C GLN A 201 8.83 21.79 1.80
N GLN A 202 8.30 21.84 3.03
CA GLN A 202 9.06 21.73 4.26
C GLN A 202 8.35 20.79 5.22
N ALA A 203 9.08 19.84 5.81
CA ALA A 203 8.54 18.98 6.85
C ALA A 203 9.63 18.63 7.88
N SER A 204 9.28 18.73 9.16
CA SER A 204 10.14 18.36 10.28
C SER A 204 9.30 17.81 11.42
N VAL A 205 9.88 16.94 12.24
CA VAL A 205 9.22 16.38 13.41
C VAL A 205 10.10 16.53 14.65
N GLU A 206 9.46 16.82 15.78
CA GLU A 206 10.02 16.71 17.12
C GLU A 206 9.20 15.69 17.90
N ILE A 207 9.86 14.70 18.52
CA ILE A 207 9.23 13.67 19.33
C ILE A 207 9.84 13.69 20.72
N THR A 208 8.99 13.90 21.73
CA THR A 208 9.37 13.75 23.14
C THR A 208 8.86 12.42 23.68
N ILE A 209 9.79 11.61 24.19
CA ILE A 209 9.54 10.29 24.75
C ILE A 209 9.67 10.40 26.27
N THR A 210 8.65 9.96 27.01
CA THR A 210 8.67 9.89 28.48
C THR A 210 8.41 8.47 28.95
N SER A 211 9.35 7.90 29.70
CA SER A 211 9.24 6.57 30.31
C SER A 211 8.52 6.63 31.67
N ALA A 212 8.01 5.50 32.14
CA ALA A 212 7.24 5.42 33.39
C ALA A 212 8.04 5.78 34.66
N ASP A 213 9.37 5.64 34.61
CA ASP A 213 10.31 6.07 35.64
C ASP A 213 10.69 7.56 35.56
N GLY A 214 10.12 8.29 34.61
CA GLY A 214 10.28 9.74 34.43
C GLY A 214 11.47 10.15 33.57
N VAL A 215 12.21 9.20 32.97
CA VAL A 215 13.24 9.50 31.97
C VAL A 215 12.56 10.14 30.76
N THR A 216 13.10 11.27 30.30
CA THR A 216 12.54 12.04 29.18
C THR A 216 13.64 12.38 28.18
N GLN A 217 13.39 12.16 26.90
CA GLN A 217 14.28 12.52 25.80
C GLN A 217 13.48 13.13 24.66
N THR A 218 14.07 14.09 23.97
CA THR A 218 13.52 14.66 22.74
C THR A 218 14.44 14.32 21.57
N ILE A 219 13.85 13.92 20.46
CA ILE A 219 14.53 13.69 19.18
C ILE A 219 13.88 14.54 18.10
N ASP A 220 14.67 15.00 17.15
CA ASP A 220 14.22 15.80 16.01
C ASP A 220 14.74 15.22 14.69
N SER A 221 13.97 15.40 13.62
CA SER A 221 14.35 15.02 12.26
C SER A 221 13.65 15.91 11.26
N ASP A 222 14.38 16.36 10.25
CA ASP A 222 13.77 16.80 9.00
C ASP A 222 13.21 15.60 8.24
N ALA A 223 12.18 15.80 7.43
CA ALA A 223 11.67 14.75 6.56
C ALA A 223 12.75 14.36 5.55
N THR A 224 12.91 13.06 5.35
CA THR A 224 13.59 12.56 4.15
C THR A 224 12.50 12.24 3.14
N PRO A 225 12.43 12.89 1.97
CA PRO A 225 11.54 12.45 0.91
C PRO A 225 11.88 10.98 0.63
N THR A 226 10.95 10.07 0.90
CA THR A 226 11.20 8.63 0.71
C THR A 226 11.39 8.28 -0.74
N GLY A 227 10.89 9.14 -1.64
CA GLY A 227 10.68 8.77 -3.03
C GLY A 227 9.58 7.70 -3.05
N CYS A 228 8.36 8.14 -3.34
CA CYS A 228 7.17 7.32 -3.54
C CYS A 228 6.44 6.81 -2.26
N PRO A 229 5.09 6.73 -2.30
CA PRO A 229 4.21 7.40 -3.26
C PRO A 229 4.02 8.89 -2.90
N GLU A 230 3.57 9.70 -3.86
CA GLU A 230 3.20 11.11 -3.63
C GLU A 230 2.26 11.27 -2.42
N GLY A 231 2.53 12.26 -1.59
CA GLY A 231 1.80 12.49 -0.34
C GLY A 231 2.30 11.63 0.82
N SER A 232 3.49 11.05 0.72
CA SER A 232 4.11 10.26 1.78
C SER A 232 5.38 10.91 2.33
N LEU A 233 5.57 10.79 3.63
CA LEU A 233 6.76 11.26 4.34
C LEU A 233 7.31 10.17 5.24
N ARG A 234 8.63 10.14 5.38
CA ARG A 234 9.29 9.38 6.44
C ARG A 234 10.33 10.22 7.15
N PHE A 235 10.44 10.00 8.45
CA PHE A 235 11.43 10.64 9.31
C PHE A 235 12.31 9.59 9.95
N PHE A 236 13.52 10.00 10.34
CA PHE A 236 14.54 9.18 10.98
C PHE A 236 15.08 8.03 10.09
N THR A 237 16.20 8.31 9.41
CA THR A 237 17.01 7.27 8.75
C THR A 237 18.07 6.72 9.71
N GLU A 238 18.47 5.46 9.54
CA GLU A 238 19.35 4.71 10.46
C GLU A 238 20.69 5.39 10.82
N GLU A 239 21.15 6.39 10.06
CA GLU A 239 22.48 7.01 10.21
C GLU A 239 22.57 8.19 11.19
N THR A 240 21.47 8.75 11.71
CA THR A 240 21.52 10.08 12.37
C THR A 240 20.95 10.18 13.79
N ALA A 241 20.44 9.10 14.38
CA ALA A 241 19.86 9.18 15.73
C ALA A 241 20.91 8.93 16.82
N ASP A 242 21.02 9.86 17.77
CA ASP A 242 21.65 9.58 19.07
C ASP A 242 20.93 8.39 19.72
N PRO A 243 21.66 7.50 20.43
CA PRO A 243 21.02 6.37 21.10
C PRO A 243 19.97 6.87 22.08
N LEU A 244 18.80 6.22 22.09
CA LEU A 244 17.75 6.59 23.02
C LEU A 244 18.13 6.19 24.45
N GLU A 245 17.71 6.99 25.42
CA GLU A 245 17.91 6.66 26.83
C GLU A 245 16.96 5.51 27.23
N ASP A 246 17.52 4.47 27.83
CA ASP A 246 16.71 3.39 28.38
C ASP A 246 15.82 3.91 29.52
N GLY A 247 14.56 3.48 29.51
CA GLY A 247 13.60 3.70 30.60
C GLY A 247 12.60 2.55 30.67
N GLN A 248 11.79 2.52 31.73
CA GLN A 248 10.77 1.47 31.89
C GLN A 248 9.48 1.81 31.14
N PRO A 249 8.83 0.83 30.48
CA PRO A 249 7.50 1.04 29.90
C PRO A 249 6.43 1.25 31.00
N PRO A 250 5.27 1.85 30.65
CA PRO A 250 4.91 2.37 29.33
C PRO A 250 5.74 3.59 28.89
N HIS A 251 5.81 3.81 27.58
CA HIS A 251 6.46 4.98 26.99
C HIS A 251 5.40 5.87 26.35
N ARG A 252 5.31 7.11 26.82
CA ARG A 252 4.44 8.14 26.27
C ARG A 252 5.19 8.96 25.23
N TYR A 253 4.55 9.20 24.09
CA TYR A 253 5.05 10.01 22.99
C TYR A 253 4.24 11.30 22.89
N GLU A 254 4.93 12.42 22.78
CA GLU A 254 4.37 13.71 22.35
C GLU A 254 5.05 14.08 21.03
N VAL A 255 4.27 14.17 19.96
CA VAL A 255 4.75 14.39 18.59
C VAL A 255 4.31 15.76 18.12
N ARG A 256 5.27 16.56 17.65
CA ARG A 256 5.05 17.87 17.03
C ARG A 256 5.58 17.82 15.60
N LEU A 257 4.66 17.73 14.64
CA LEU A 257 4.94 17.68 13.22
C LEU A 257 4.71 19.06 12.59
N GLN A 258 5.71 19.60 11.92
CA GLN A 258 5.59 20.79 11.08
C GLN A 258 5.42 20.35 9.63
N LEU A 259 4.35 20.79 8.97
CA LEU A 259 4.14 20.67 7.53
C LEU A 259 3.97 22.07 6.96
N ASP A 260 4.91 22.51 6.12
CA ASP A 260 5.01 23.87 5.60
C ASP A 260 4.88 24.93 6.72
N ASP A 261 3.77 25.66 6.78
CA ASP A 261 3.51 26.72 7.77
C ASP A 261 2.58 26.27 8.93
N GLU A 262 2.18 25.00 8.98
CA GLU A 262 1.23 24.44 9.96
C GLU A 262 1.88 23.42 10.91
N VAL A 263 1.56 23.54 12.20
CA VAL A 263 2.01 22.60 13.24
C VAL A 263 0.86 21.69 13.61
N HIS A 264 1.12 20.39 13.59
CA HIS A 264 0.23 19.30 13.97
C HIS A 264 0.79 18.59 15.21
N GLU A 265 -0.03 18.40 16.24
CA GLU A 265 0.39 17.75 17.49
C GLU A 265 -0.38 16.44 17.71
N ALA A 266 0.31 15.38 18.12
CA ALA A 266 -0.27 14.07 18.44
C ALA A 266 0.35 13.49 19.72
N THR A 267 -0.37 12.57 20.36
CA THR A 267 0.14 11.80 21.51
C THR A 267 -0.24 10.34 21.39
N ALA A 268 0.64 9.44 21.82
CA ALA A 268 0.37 8.00 21.91
C ALA A 268 1.15 7.39 23.09
N GLU A 269 0.77 6.19 23.52
CA GLU A 269 1.42 5.43 24.57
C GLU A 269 1.67 3.99 24.13
N TRP A 270 2.93 3.55 24.16
CA TRP A 270 3.27 2.15 23.95
C TRP A 270 3.37 1.39 25.29
N PRO A 271 2.81 0.17 25.41
CA PRO A 271 2.15 -0.63 24.38
C PRO A 271 0.62 -0.44 24.29
N ALA A 272 0.04 0.53 25.01
CA ALA A 272 -1.42 0.70 25.09
C ALA A 272 -2.06 0.94 23.71
N ASP A 273 -1.39 1.73 22.86
CA ASP A 273 -1.84 2.14 21.53
C ASP A 273 -1.16 1.35 20.40
N ALA A 274 -0.48 0.23 20.73
CA ALA A 274 0.21 -0.58 19.73
C ALA A 274 -0.78 -1.24 18.75
N ILE A 275 -0.46 -1.17 17.46
CA ILE A 275 -1.23 -1.80 16.39
C ILE A 275 -1.03 -3.31 16.47
N GLY A 276 -2.13 -4.04 16.72
CA GLY A 276 -2.08 -5.50 16.86
C GLY A 276 -1.59 -6.18 15.58
N GLY A 277 -0.52 -6.98 15.67
CA GLY A 277 0.07 -7.66 14.51
C GLY A 277 1.07 -6.82 13.73
N ALA A 278 1.19 -5.53 14.04
CA ALA A 278 2.15 -4.59 13.47
C ALA A 278 2.97 -3.91 14.58
N GLN A 279 3.31 -4.62 15.66
CA GLN A 279 4.25 -4.07 16.64
C GLN A 279 5.62 -3.82 15.97
N PRO A 280 6.31 -2.71 16.27
CA PRO A 280 6.09 -1.78 17.38
C PRO A 280 5.25 -0.53 17.08
N TYR A 281 4.53 -0.48 15.95
CA TYR A 281 3.83 0.73 15.52
C TYR A 281 2.66 1.12 16.43
N VAL A 282 2.50 2.42 16.65
CA VAL A 282 1.31 3.07 17.23
C VAL A 282 0.70 4.04 16.22
N ASN A 283 -0.62 4.18 16.21
CA ASN A 283 -1.31 5.19 15.39
C ASN A 283 -1.19 6.58 16.02
N LEU A 284 -1.03 7.62 15.19
CA LEU A 284 -1.03 9.00 15.62
C LEU A 284 -2.26 9.75 15.09
N GLU A 285 -3.02 10.36 16.00
CA GLU A 285 -4.10 11.28 15.66
C GLU A 285 -3.65 12.72 15.90
N PHE A 286 -3.53 13.50 14.82
CA PHE A 286 -3.00 14.86 14.88
C PHE A 286 -4.09 15.92 15.09
N THR A 287 -3.74 16.97 15.84
CA THR A 287 -4.54 18.19 16.01
C THR A 287 -3.69 19.42 15.65
N PRO A 288 -4.12 20.26 14.69
CA PRO A 288 -5.22 20.04 13.75
C PRO A 288 -5.01 18.78 12.89
N PRO A 289 -6.08 18.22 12.26
CA PRO A 289 -5.95 17.07 11.37
C PRO A 289 -4.97 17.33 10.22
N LEU A 290 -4.31 16.27 9.76
CA LEU A 290 -3.43 16.33 8.61
C LEU A 290 -4.20 16.72 7.33
N PRO A 291 -3.57 17.42 6.38
CA PRO A 291 -4.24 17.88 5.17
C PRO A 291 -4.60 16.70 4.26
N THR A 292 -5.90 16.50 4.00
CA THR A 292 -6.43 15.48 3.09
C THR A 292 -6.62 16.01 1.66
N VAL A 293 -6.59 15.10 0.67
CA VAL A 293 -7.00 15.37 -0.71
C VAL A 293 -8.50 15.74 -0.74
N ARG A 294 -8.88 16.68 -1.61
CA ARG A 294 -10.26 17.18 -1.75
C ARG A 294 -10.69 17.21 -3.19
#